data_AF-A0A8X7BVC8-F1
#
_entry.id   AF-A0A8X7BVC8-F1
#
_cell.length_a   1.000
_cell.length_b   1.000
_cell.length_c   1.000
_cell.angle_alpha   90.00
_cell.angle_beta   90.00
_cell.angle_gamma   90.00
#
_symmetry.space_group_name_H-M   'P 1'
#
loop_
_entity.id
_entity.type
_entity.pdbx_description
1 polymer ?
#
loop_
_entity_poly.entity_id
_entity_poly.type
_entity_poly.pdbx_seq_one_letter_code
_entity_poly.pdbx_strand_id
1 'polypeptide(L)'
;MESLKIEYYEILEEEKLPKLELTFDQMEEDLESIKVGLQTLLLKHDDISKSSITNRYILTIVGIWSPVLNSYVRGRVILDSASQSHFMTLQFASKLGLEKKKVNLAVSGLSENSINIKWKINNAFISNKDSSYTSPLDFLIVSSITDFVPSTQPNFRIKKFNDINRSFLADPTFDEPGKIDMIIGAELFYQIIKDGRKVISDNLTLINSVFGFIVSGSINTTNHKISFLISESESIYR
;
A
#
# COMPACT_ATOMS: atom_id res chain seq x y z
N MET A 1 7.42 -23.78 -48.93
CA MET A 1 8.89 -23.61 -48.76
C MET A 1 9.67 -24.70 -49.50
N GLU A 2 9.13 -25.93 -49.62
CA GLU A 2 9.75 -27.01 -50.41
C GLU A 2 9.77 -26.78 -51.93
N SER A 3 8.77 -26.09 -52.49
CA SER A 3 8.70 -25.85 -53.94
C SER A 3 9.63 -24.77 -54.48
N LEU A 4 10.17 -23.89 -53.62
CA LEU A 4 11.18 -22.88 -53.99
C LEU A 4 12.61 -23.38 -53.86
N LYS A 5 12.83 -24.55 -53.20
CA LYS A 5 14.15 -25.17 -53.12
C LYS A 5 14.55 -25.76 -54.48
N ILE A 6 13.63 -26.40 -55.19
CA ILE A 6 13.95 -27.25 -56.34
C ILE A 6 14.44 -26.46 -57.57
N GLU A 7 14.00 -25.22 -57.77
CA GLU A 7 14.31 -24.44 -58.99
C GLU A 7 15.61 -23.62 -58.90
N TYR A 8 16.25 -23.52 -57.73
CA TYR A 8 17.48 -22.73 -57.52
C TYR A 8 18.77 -23.56 -57.55
N TYR A 9 18.66 -24.90 -57.50
CA TYR A 9 19.82 -25.82 -57.45
C TYR A 9 20.42 -26.15 -58.83
N GLU A 10 19.83 -25.71 -59.95
CA GLU A 10 20.32 -26.07 -61.30
C GLU A 10 21.43 -25.15 -61.87
N ILE A 11 21.88 -24.08 -61.17
CA ILE A 11 22.86 -23.11 -61.72
C ILE A 11 24.09 -22.85 -60.82
N LEU A 12 24.33 -23.63 -59.77
CA LEU A 12 25.53 -23.48 -58.93
C LEU A 12 26.48 -24.67 -59.12
N GLU A 13 27.72 -24.40 -59.53
CA GLU A 13 28.84 -25.38 -59.50
C GLU A 13 28.86 -26.09 -58.14
N GLU A 14 28.99 -27.42 -58.13
CA GLU A 14 28.91 -28.29 -56.94
C GLU A 14 29.77 -27.83 -55.75
N GLU A 15 30.86 -27.08 -55.98
CA GLU A 15 31.71 -26.53 -54.92
C GLU A 15 31.10 -25.35 -54.13
N LYS A 16 30.08 -24.67 -54.66
CA LYS A 16 29.45 -23.51 -54.01
C LYS A 16 28.25 -23.87 -53.13
N LEU A 17 27.67 -25.05 -53.33
CA LEU A 17 26.49 -25.53 -52.59
C LEU A 17 26.77 -25.71 -51.08
N PRO A 18 27.86 -26.39 -50.67
CA PRO A 18 28.15 -26.62 -49.24
C PRO A 18 28.45 -25.31 -48.50
N LYS A 19 29.11 -24.36 -49.18
CA LYS A 19 29.34 -23.01 -48.63
C LYS A 19 28.04 -22.26 -48.42
N LEU A 20 27.08 -22.40 -49.34
CA LEU A 20 25.78 -21.75 -49.25
C LEU A 20 24.94 -22.36 -48.12
N GLU A 21 24.95 -23.69 -47.97
CA GLU A 21 24.30 -24.39 -46.85
C GLU A 21 24.87 -23.96 -45.50
N LEU A 22 26.20 -23.93 -45.36
CA LEU A 22 26.85 -23.41 -44.14
C LEU A 22 26.48 -21.95 -43.86
N THR A 23 26.26 -21.14 -44.89
CA THR A 23 25.83 -19.74 -44.73
C THR A 23 24.38 -19.68 -44.26
N PHE A 24 23.50 -20.54 -44.77
CA PHE A 24 22.11 -20.63 -44.32
C PHE A 24 22.00 -21.13 -42.87
N ASP A 25 22.77 -22.15 -42.49
CA ASP A 25 22.79 -22.67 -41.13
C ASP A 25 23.25 -21.60 -40.13
N GLN A 26 24.28 -20.82 -40.48
CA GLN A 26 24.74 -19.70 -39.65
C GLN A 26 23.67 -18.61 -39.52
N MET A 27 22.97 -18.29 -40.61
CA MET A 27 21.88 -17.32 -40.57
C MET A 27 20.70 -17.78 -39.72
N GLU A 28 20.42 -19.09 -39.69
CA GLU A 28 19.35 -19.65 -38.87
C GLU A 28 19.71 -19.65 -37.37
N GLU A 29 20.97 -19.94 -37.04
CA GLU A 29 21.51 -19.82 -35.68
C GLU A 29 21.50 -18.36 -35.19
N ASP A 30 21.92 -17.42 -36.03
CA ASP A 30 21.89 -15.99 -35.72
C ASP A 30 20.44 -15.50 -35.51
N LEU A 31 19.49 -15.99 -36.31
CA LEU A 31 18.07 -15.67 -36.16
C LEU A 31 17.50 -16.18 -34.83
N GLU A 32 17.85 -17.40 -34.41
CA GLU A 32 17.45 -17.94 -33.11
C GLU A 32 18.08 -17.18 -31.95
N SER A 33 19.36 -16.82 -32.05
CA SER A 33 20.04 -15.98 -31.06
C SER A 33 19.35 -14.61 -30.90
N ILE A 34 18.93 -13.98 -32.01
CA ILE A 34 18.18 -12.73 -32.00
C ILE A 34 16.79 -12.91 -31.38
N LYS A 35 16.06 -13.99 -31.69
CA LYS A 35 14.76 -14.28 -31.07
C LYS A 35 14.86 -14.43 -29.56
N VAL A 36 15.85 -15.20 -29.08
CA VAL A 36 16.12 -15.39 -27.65
C VAL A 36 16.51 -14.06 -26.99
N GLY A 37 17.33 -13.25 -27.66
CA GLY A 37 17.71 -11.92 -27.21
C GLY A 37 16.49 -10.99 -27.04
N LEU A 38 15.60 -10.96 -28.02
CA LEU A 38 14.35 -10.19 -27.98
C LEU A 38 13.41 -10.68 -26.88
N GLN A 39 13.29 -12.00 -26.69
CA GLN A 39 12.46 -12.58 -25.64
C GLN A 39 13.01 -12.23 -24.25
N THR A 40 14.34 -12.25 -24.10
CA THR A 40 15.04 -11.85 -22.86
C THR A 40 14.87 -10.35 -22.60
N LEU A 41 14.92 -9.51 -23.64
CA LEU A 41 14.68 -8.07 -23.54
C LEU A 41 13.22 -7.74 -23.18
N LEU A 42 12.25 -8.46 -23.74
CA LEU A 42 10.83 -8.34 -23.38
C LEU A 42 10.58 -8.71 -21.91
N LEU A 43 11.18 -9.82 -21.45
CA LEU A 43 11.12 -10.22 -20.04
C LEU A 43 11.77 -9.17 -19.11
N LYS A 44 12.95 -8.65 -19.49
CA LYS A 44 13.62 -7.57 -18.75
C LYS A 44 12.82 -6.27 -18.75
N HIS A 45 12.15 -5.92 -19.85
CA HIS A 45 11.32 -4.72 -19.94
C HIS A 45 10.05 -4.86 -19.07
N ASP A 46 9.47 -6.06 -18.99
CA ASP A 46 8.39 -6.38 -18.04
C ASP A 46 8.87 -6.26 -16.59
N ASP A 47 10.07 -6.71 -16.25
CA ASP A 47 10.62 -6.57 -14.90
C ASP A 47 11.03 -5.12 -14.54
N ILE A 48 11.60 -4.36 -15.48
CA ILE A 48 11.98 -2.95 -15.29
C ILE A 48 10.72 -2.06 -15.17
N SER A 49 9.63 -2.40 -15.86
CA SER A 49 8.33 -1.72 -15.70
C SER A 49 7.56 -2.14 -14.43
N LYS A 50 7.97 -3.22 -13.76
CA LYS A 50 7.44 -3.71 -12.49
C LYS A 50 8.29 -3.26 -11.29
N SER A 51 8.68 -1.99 -11.21
CA SER A 51 8.84 -1.40 -9.87
C SER A 51 7.44 -1.22 -9.25
N SER A 52 6.75 -2.33 -9.00
CA SER A 52 5.43 -2.33 -8.37
C SER A 52 5.63 -1.83 -6.94
N ILE A 53 5.28 -0.58 -6.72
CA ILE A 53 5.25 -0.03 -5.38
C ILE A 53 4.12 -0.75 -4.62
N THR A 54 4.55 -1.46 -3.60
CA THR A 54 3.72 -2.29 -2.74
C THR A 54 3.08 -1.39 -1.68
N ASN A 55 1.90 -0.84 -1.96
CA ASN A 55 1.16 -0.08 -0.94
C ASN A 55 0.59 -1.03 0.11
N ARG A 56 1.02 -0.87 1.37
CA ARG A 56 0.52 -1.61 2.53
C ARG A 56 -0.52 -0.77 3.28
N TYR A 57 -1.70 -1.33 3.49
CA TYR A 57 -2.80 -0.63 4.19
C TYR A 57 -2.93 -1.20 5.59
N ILE A 58 -2.96 -0.35 6.61
CA ILE A 58 -3.48 -0.71 7.94
C ILE A 58 -4.39 0.46 8.32
N LEU A 59 -5.60 0.44 7.76
CA LEU A 59 -6.59 1.50 7.90
C LEU A 59 -7.80 1.00 8.69
N THR A 60 -8.35 1.88 9.51
CA THR A 60 -9.59 1.63 10.26
C THR A 60 -10.41 2.90 10.35
N ILE A 61 -11.73 2.77 10.48
CA ILE A 61 -12.62 3.87 10.83
C ILE A 61 -12.97 3.75 12.30
N VAL A 62 -12.78 4.86 13.02
CA VAL A 62 -13.07 4.97 14.44
C VAL A 62 -14.11 6.07 14.65
N GLY A 63 -15.04 5.88 15.59
CA GLY A 63 -15.94 6.96 16.03
C GLY A 63 -15.26 7.80 17.11
N ILE A 64 -15.33 9.13 17.01
CA ILE A 64 -14.78 10.06 17.99
C ILE A 64 -15.89 10.96 18.50
N TRP A 65 -16.03 11.07 19.83
CA TRP A 65 -17.07 11.89 20.44
C TRP A 65 -16.88 13.37 20.09
N SER A 66 -17.94 14.00 19.56
CA SER A 66 -18.01 15.44 19.33
C SER A 66 -18.97 16.06 20.35
N PRO A 67 -18.48 16.91 21.27
CA PRO A 67 -19.36 17.61 22.21
C PRO A 67 -20.28 18.63 21.51
N VAL A 68 -19.81 19.24 20.41
CA VAL A 68 -20.59 20.24 19.66
C VAL A 68 -21.72 19.61 18.86
N LEU A 69 -21.50 18.42 18.31
CA LEU A 69 -22.54 17.68 17.56
C LEU A 69 -23.37 16.75 18.44
N ASN A 70 -22.96 16.54 19.70
CA ASN A 70 -23.53 15.58 20.63
C ASN A 70 -23.64 14.16 20.03
N SER A 71 -22.61 13.75 19.28
CA SER A 71 -22.58 12.47 18.58
C SER A 71 -21.15 12.01 18.31
N TYR A 72 -20.97 10.74 17.99
CA TYR A 72 -19.71 10.24 17.44
C TYR A 72 -19.57 10.59 15.96
N VAL A 73 -18.42 11.12 15.57
CA VAL A 73 -18.04 11.40 14.18
C VAL A 73 -17.00 10.40 13.75
N ARG A 74 -17.17 9.81 12.57
CA ARG A 74 -16.19 8.88 11.99
C ARG A 74 -14.95 9.62 11.54
N GLY A 75 -13.79 9.11 11.93
CA GLY A 75 -12.47 9.51 11.43
C GLY A 75 -11.74 8.31 10.84
N ARG A 76 -11.00 8.53 9.76
CA ARG A 76 -10.12 7.51 9.16
C ARG A 76 -8.76 7.53 9.85
N VAL A 77 -8.31 6.36 10.28
CA VAL A 77 -7.17 6.23 11.19
C VAL A 77 -6.15 5.27 10.63
N ILE A 78 -4.88 5.61 10.80
CA ILE A 78 -3.79 4.63 10.70
C ILE A 78 -3.43 4.13 12.09
N LEU A 79 -3.36 2.81 12.25
CA LEU A 79 -2.78 2.18 13.42
C LEU A 79 -1.27 2.01 13.18
N ASP A 80 -0.47 2.66 14.02
CA ASP A 80 0.98 2.68 13.91
C ASP A 80 1.63 2.29 15.23
N SER A 81 2.14 1.05 15.30
CA SER A 81 2.84 0.56 16.48
C SER A 81 4.21 1.21 16.70
N ALA A 82 4.76 1.94 15.71
CA ALA A 82 6.04 2.64 15.84
C ALA A 82 5.87 4.08 16.33
N SER A 83 4.65 4.63 16.30
CA SER A 83 4.36 5.96 16.83
C SER A 83 4.25 5.95 18.35
N GLN A 84 5.08 6.76 19.04
CA GLN A 84 5.03 6.95 20.50
C GLN A 84 3.85 7.80 20.97
N SER A 85 3.17 8.50 20.06
CA SER A 85 2.08 9.41 20.38
C SER A 85 0.91 9.21 19.42
N HIS A 86 -0.24 9.76 19.77
CA HIS A 86 -1.39 9.82 18.88
C HIS A 86 -1.44 11.19 18.21
N PHE A 87 -1.83 11.20 16.94
CA PHE A 87 -1.93 12.42 16.16
C PHE A 87 -3.33 12.60 15.63
N MET A 88 -3.80 13.85 15.58
CA MET A 88 -5.07 14.21 14.97
C MET A 88 -4.86 15.43 14.08
N THR A 89 -5.48 15.44 12.91
CA THR A 89 -5.40 16.62 12.03
C THR A 89 -6.15 17.81 12.64
N LEU A 90 -5.65 19.01 12.42
CA LEU A 90 -6.30 20.25 12.84
C LEU A 90 -7.71 20.38 12.26
N GLN A 91 -7.90 19.92 11.02
CA GLN A 91 -9.19 19.92 10.34
C GLN A 91 -10.20 19.03 11.09
N PHE A 92 -9.82 17.79 11.43
CA PHE A 92 -10.71 16.87 12.11
C PHE A 92 -11.00 17.31 13.55
N ALA A 93 -9.99 17.78 14.29
CA ALA A 93 -10.14 18.39 15.60
C ALA A 93 -11.15 19.55 15.61
N SER A 94 -11.10 20.39 14.57
CA SER A 94 -12.01 21.54 14.44
C SER A 94 -13.42 21.10 14.05
N LYS A 95 -13.55 20.08 13.18
CA LYS A 95 -14.84 19.45 12.83
C LYS A 95 -15.53 18.87 14.07
N LEU A 96 -14.77 18.24 14.96
CA LEU A 96 -15.30 17.67 16.20
C LEU A 96 -15.67 18.73 17.26
N GLY A 97 -15.16 19.95 17.13
CA GLY A 97 -15.34 21.00 18.13
C GLY A 97 -14.65 20.71 19.46
N LEU A 98 -13.52 19.97 19.43
CA LEU A 98 -12.76 19.64 20.63
C LEU A 98 -11.90 20.82 21.10
N GLU A 99 -11.81 20.98 22.42
CA GLU A 99 -10.97 22.00 23.06
C GLU A 99 -9.49 21.68 22.84
N LYS A 100 -8.74 22.67 22.37
CA LYS A 100 -7.30 22.56 22.09
C LYS A 100 -6.52 23.26 23.19
N LYS A 101 -5.53 22.58 23.77
CA LYS A 101 -4.60 23.17 24.75
C LYS A 101 -3.27 23.51 24.09
N LYS A 102 -2.72 24.68 24.42
CA LYS A 102 -1.41 25.11 23.91
C LYS A 102 -0.31 24.21 24.46
N VAL A 103 0.63 23.83 23.60
CA VAL A 103 1.86 23.12 23.93
C VAL A 103 3.01 23.63 23.07
N ASN A 104 4.25 23.31 23.46
CA ASN A 104 5.45 23.56 22.67
C ASN A 104 6.31 22.29 22.72
N LEU A 105 6.04 21.37 21.80
CA LEU A 105 6.66 20.06 21.76
C LEU A 105 7.24 19.81 20.36
N ALA A 106 8.53 19.54 20.28
CA ALA A 106 9.16 19.06 19.05
C ALA A 106 8.84 17.58 18.86
N VAL A 107 8.31 17.22 17.69
CA VAL A 107 8.09 15.84 17.27
C VAL A 107 8.92 15.60 16.03
N SER A 108 9.78 14.58 16.06
CA SER A 108 10.55 14.12 14.90
C SER A 108 10.03 12.77 14.41
N GLY A 109 10.30 12.49 13.14
CA GLY A 109 10.02 11.21 12.51
C GLY A 109 11.19 10.76 11.64
N LEU A 110 10.89 10.19 10.48
CA LEU A 110 11.89 9.82 9.48
C LEU A 110 12.75 11.04 9.10
N SER A 111 14.03 10.78 8.87
CA SER A 111 15.08 11.77 8.53
C SER A 111 15.30 12.88 9.58
N GLU A 112 14.93 12.66 10.84
CA GLU A 112 15.16 13.58 11.98
C GLU A 112 14.56 14.98 11.81
N ASN A 113 13.70 15.16 10.80
CA ASN A 113 12.99 16.41 10.61
C ASN A 113 11.98 16.57 11.73
N SER A 114 12.11 17.67 12.48
CA SER A 114 11.21 17.97 13.59
C SER A 114 10.16 19.00 13.18
N ILE A 115 8.94 18.76 13.63
CA ILE A 115 7.85 19.72 13.59
C ILE A 115 7.54 20.16 15.02
N ASN A 116 7.24 21.45 15.20
CA ASN A 116 6.80 21.95 16.49
C ASN A 116 5.28 21.88 16.62
N ILE A 117 4.80 21.04 17.54
CA ILE A 117 3.39 20.90 17.89
C ILE A 117 2.98 22.07 18.78
N LYS A 118 1.94 22.79 18.34
CA LYS A 118 1.39 23.96 19.03
C LYS A 118 0.17 23.64 19.90
N TRP A 119 -0.50 22.52 19.61
CA TRP A 119 -1.78 22.18 20.21
C TRP A 119 -1.84 20.70 20.54
N LYS A 120 -2.50 20.38 21.66
CA LYS A 120 -2.95 19.03 21.97
C LYS A 120 -4.41 19.02 22.38
N ILE A 121 -5.04 17.86 22.25
CA ILE A 121 -6.36 17.58 22.82
C ILE A 121 -6.16 16.58 23.95
N ASN A 122 -6.89 16.76 25.04
CA ASN A 122 -6.92 15.84 26.17
C ASN A 122 -8.23 15.09 26.25
N ASN A 123 -8.16 13.81 26.63
CA ASN A 123 -9.32 12.98 26.94
C ASN A 123 -10.38 12.96 25.80
N ALA A 124 -9.94 12.85 24.54
CA ALA A 124 -10.85 12.58 23.44
C ALA A 124 -11.28 11.11 23.48
N PHE A 125 -12.58 10.85 23.44
CA PHE A 125 -13.10 9.48 23.50
C PHE A 125 -13.24 8.90 22.09
N ILE A 126 -12.53 7.81 21.86
CA ILE A 126 -12.73 6.96 20.69
C ILE A 126 -13.68 5.82 21.01
N SER A 127 -14.48 5.37 20.03
CA SER A 127 -15.45 4.30 20.21
C SER A 127 -15.67 3.50 18.92
N ASN A 128 -16.01 2.23 19.06
CA ASN A 128 -16.46 1.40 17.94
C ASN A 128 -17.96 1.59 17.66
N LYS A 129 -18.47 0.95 16.60
CA LYS A 129 -19.82 1.23 16.08
C LYS A 129 -20.94 0.90 17.08
N ASP A 130 -20.76 -0.12 17.91
CA ASP A 130 -21.74 -0.58 18.91
C ASP A 130 -21.42 -0.10 20.33
N SER A 131 -20.41 0.76 20.48
CA SER A 131 -19.93 1.29 21.76
C SER A 131 -19.44 0.22 22.75
N SER A 132 -19.23 -1.02 22.33
CA SER A 132 -18.68 -2.10 23.19
C SER A 132 -17.20 -1.87 23.54
N TYR A 133 -16.50 -1.03 22.78
CA TYR A 133 -15.15 -0.57 23.07
C TYR A 133 -15.12 0.95 23.06
N THR A 134 -14.57 1.55 24.11
CA THR A 134 -14.33 2.99 24.22
C THR A 134 -13.02 3.23 24.96
N SER A 135 -12.24 4.22 24.53
CA SER A 135 -10.97 4.58 25.20
C SER A 135 -10.74 6.09 25.14
N PRO A 136 -10.30 6.73 26.24
CA PRO A 136 -9.84 8.11 26.21
C PRO A 136 -8.42 8.19 25.64
N LEU A 137 -8.16 9.18 24.79
CA LEU A 137 -6.84 9.43 24.20
C LEU A 137 -6.45 10.91 24.25
N ASP A 138 -5.17 11.15 24.44
CA ASP A 138 -4.52 12.43 24.21
C ASP A 138 -3.99 12.49 22.77
N PHE A 139 -4.26 13.58 22.04
CA PHE A 139 -3.80 13.75 20.66
C PHE A 139 -2.93 14.98 20.51
N LEU A 140 -1.79 14.83 19.83
CA LEU A 140 -0.99 15.93 19.30
C LEU A 140 -1.58 16.39 17.97
N ILE A 141 -1.76 17.71 17.81
CA ILE A 141 -2.44 18.26 16.63
C ILE A 141 -1.44 18.66 15.55
N VAL A 142 -1.62 18.08 14.37
CA VAL A 142 -0.80 18.33 13.17
C VAL A 142 -1.64 18.94 12.05
N SER A 143 -1.02 19.64 11.10
CA SER A 143 -1.74 20.18 9.93
C SER A 143 -2.24 19.07 9.00
N SER A 144 -1.42 18.04 8.82
CA SER A 144 -1.66 16.89 7.95
C SER A 144 -0.84 15.71 8.46
N ILE A 145 -1.33 14.49 8.23
CA ILE A 145 -0.61 13.26 8.57
C ILE A 145 0.11 12.73 7.33
N THR A 146 -0.64 12.49 6.26
CA THR A 146 -0.13 12.01 4.99
C THR A 146 -1.06 12.47 3.87
N ASP A 147 -0.70 12.13 2.65
CA ASP A 147 -1.56 12.34 1.49
C ASP A 147 -2.77 11.38 1.49
N PHE A 148 -3.47 11.25 0.37
CA PHE A 148 -4.60 10.33 0.29
C PHE A 148 -4.08 8.89 0.43
N VAL A 149 -4.78 8.08 1.22
CA VAL A 149 -4.50 6.65 1.39
C VAL A 149 -5.78 5.87 1.12
N PRO A 150 -5.77 4.95 0.13
CA PRO A 150 -4.80 4.88 -0.96
C PRO A 150 -4.67 6.17 -1.76
N SER A 151 -3.54 6.37 -2.44
CA SER A 151 -3.35 7.54 -3.31
C SER A 151 -4.20 7.45 -4.59
N THR A 152 -4.51 6.23 -5.03
CA THR A 152 -5.46 5.92 -6.10
C THR A 152 -6.21 4.64 -5.80
N GLN A 153 -7.45 4.54 -6.27
CA GLN A 153 -8.26 3.34 -6.06
C GLN A 153 -7.53 2.10 -6.63
N PRO A 154 -7.25 1.08 -5.80
CA PRO A 154 -6.58 -0.12 -6.27
C PRO A 154 -7.50 -0.89 -7.21
N ASN A 155 -6.91 -1.50 -8.25
CA ASN A 155 -7.66 -2.34 -9.15
C ASN A 155 -7.73 -3.77 -8.60
N PHE A 156 -8.78 -4.09 -7.85
CA PHE A 156 -9.05 -5.45 -7.39
C PHE A 156 -9.64 -6.30 -8.51
N ARG A 157 -8.81 -6.73 -9.46
CA ARG A 157 -9.20 -7.77 -10.43
C ARG A 157 -9.37 -9.17 -9.80
N ILE A 158 -9.35 -9.27 -8.48
CA ILE A 158 -9.39 -10.53 -7.74
C ILE A 158 -10.85 -10.85 -7.40
N LYS A 159 -11.42 -11.90 -8.03
CA LYS A 159 -12.79 -12.38 -7.75
C LYS A 159 -13.08 -12.58 -6.25
N LYS A 160 -12.11 -13.07 -5.46
CA LYS A 160 -12.23 -13.29 -4.00
C LYS A 160 -12.49 -12.03 -3.18
N PHE A 161 -12.19 -10.84 -3.73
CA PHE A 161 -12.36 -9.59 -3.00
C PHE A 161 -13.82 -9.13 -2.97
N ASN A 162 -14.58 -9.44 -4.03
CA ASN A 162 -16.02 -9.18 -4.08
C ASN A 162 -16.81 -10.06 -3.09
N ASP A 163 -16.23 -11.17 -2.63
CA ASP A 163 -16.84 -12.06 -1.64
C ASP A 163 -16.62 -11.59 -0.19
N ILE A 164 -15.78 -10.56 0.03
CA ILE A 164 -15.61 -9.99 1.36
C ILE A 164 -16.85 -9.17 1.70
N ASN A 165 -17.62 -9.64 2.68
CA ASN A 165 -18.68 -8.83 3.23
C ASN A 165 -18.09 -7.61 3.96
N ARG A 166 -18.18 -6.44 3.31
CA ARG A 166 -17.62 -5.17 3.77
C ARG A 166 -18.21 -4.71 5.11
N SER A 167 -19.37 -5.22 5.52
CA SER A 167 -20.00 -4.84 6.79
C SER A 167 -19.20 -5.29 8.02
N PHE A 168 -18.30 -6.28 7.87
CA PHE A 168 -17.41 -6.75 8.94
C PHE A 168 -16.07 -6.04 8.97
N LEU A 169 -15.77 -5.17 7.99
CA LEU A 169 -14.52 -4.44 7.93
C LEU A 169 -14.56 -3.22 8.84
N ALA A 170 -13.42 -2.93 9.46
CA ALA A 170 -13.25 -1.74 10.29
C ALA A 170 -13.25 -0.46 9.44
N ASP A 171 -12.78 -0.53 8.20
CA ASP A 171 -12.95 0.51 7.18
C ASP A 171 -13.57 -0.13 5.92
N PRO A 172 -14.89 -0.05 5.71
CA PRO A 172 -15.55 -0.58 4.51
C PRO A 172 -15.11 0.08 3.20
N THR A 173 -14.48 1.26 3.31
CA THR A 173 -14.02 2.12 2.20
C THR A 173 -12.50 2.10 2.05
N PHE A 174 -11.78 1.18 2.69
CA PHE A 174 -10.31 1.13 2.76
C PHE A 174 -9.58 1.22 1.41
N ASP A 175 -10.26 0.88 0.33
CA ASP A 175 -9.78 0.96 -1.05
C ASP A 175 -10.11 2.26 -1.79
N GLU A 176 -10.93 3.12 -1.20
CA GLU A 176 -11.24 4.43 -1.75
C GLU A 176 -10.19 5.45 -1.28
N PRO A 177 -9.62 6.25 -2.20
CA PRO A 177 -8.71 7.33 -1.81
C PRO A 177 -9.35 8.30 -0.84
N GLY A 178 -8.70 8.51 0.31
CA GLY A 178 -9.23 9.40 1.34
C GLY A 178 -8.14 9.97 2.23
N LYS A 179 -8.42 11.13 2.83
CA LYS A 179 -7.55 11.73 3.84
C LYS A 179 -7.55 10.91 5.13
N ILE A 180 -6.43 10.98 5.84
CA ILE A 180 -6.27 10.40 7.17
C ILE A 180 -6.50 11.48 8.21
N ASP A 181 -7.40 11.21 9.14
CA ASP A 181 -7.77 12.11 10.21
C ASP A 181 -6.86 11.95 11.43
N MET A 182 -6.40 10.72 11.69
CA MET A 182 -5.67 10.38 12.92
C MET A 182 -4.60 9.30 12.72
N ILE A 183 -3.60 9.31 13.60
CA ILE A 183 -2.74 8.16 13.90
C ILE A 183 -3.02 7.73 15.34
N ILE A 184 -3.23 6.43 15.55
CA ILE A 184 -3.19 5.81 16.87
C ILE A 184 -1.88 5.03 16.98
N GLY A 185 -1.16 5.34 18.05
CA GLY A 185 0.19 4.91 18.34
C GLY A 185 0.25 3.62 19.16
N ALA A 186 1.46 3.23 19.54
CA ALA A 186 1.79 1.99 20.23
C ALA A 186 0.99 1.74 21.52
N GLU A 187 0.68 2.80 22.28
CA GLU A 187 -0.06 2.73 23.55
C GLU A 187 -1.37 1.95 23.43
N LEU A 188 -2.12 2.18 22.35
CA LEU A 188 -3.41 1.55 22.13
C LEU A 188 -3.38 0.50 21.01
N PHE A 189 -2.35 0.49 20.17
CA PHE A 189 -2.23 -0.42 19.03
C PHE A 189 -2.53 -1.88 19.41
N TYR A 190 -1.83 -2.40 20.42
CA TYR A 190 -1.96 -3.81 20.84
C TYR A 190 -3.27 -4.11 21.59
N GLN A 191 -3.96 -3.09 22.11
CA GLN A 191 -5.29 -3.26 22.72
C GLN A 191 -6.40 -3.29 21.65
N ILE A 192 -6.17 -2.61 20.52
CA ILE A 192 -7.10 -2.57 19.39
C ILE A 192 -7.06 -3.89 18.62
N ILE A 193 -5.87 -4.40 18.35
CA ILE A 193 -5.69 -5.67 17.63
C ILE A 193 -6.12 -6.83 18.53
N LYS A 194 -6.90 -7.75 17.96
CA LYS A 194 -7.37 -8.96 18.64
C LYS A 194 -6.77 -10.20 17.98
N ASP A 195 -6.86 -11.32 18.69
CA ASP A 195 -6.57 -12.62 18.11
C ASP A 195 -7.48 -12.92 16.92
N GLY A 196 -6.88 -13.55 15.91
CA GLY A 196 -7.56 -13.94 14.68
C GLY A 196 -7.03 -13.19 13.47
N ARG A 197 -6.60 -13.96 12.48
CA ARG A 197 -6.25 -13.47 11.15
C ARG A 197 -6.84 -14.39 10.09
N LYS A 198 -7.27 -13.83 8.96
CA LYS A 198 -7.78 -14.59 7.82
C LYS A 198 -7.04 -14.17 6.57
N VAL A 199 -6.23 -15.07 6.02
CA VAL A 199 -5.56 -14.86 4.73
C VAL A 199 -6.61 -14.93 3.62
N ILE A 200 -6.72 -13.86 2.82
CA ILE A 200 -7.67 -13.76 1.70
C ILE A 200 -6.96 -14.09 0.38
N SER A 201 -5.71 -13.66 0.26
CA SER A 201 -4.81 -13.95 -0.85
C SER A 201 -3.36 -13.85 -0.39
N ASP A 202 -2.41 -14.21 -1.25
CA ASP A 202 -0.97 -14.14 -0.97
C ASP A 202 -0.52 -12.75 -0.47
N ASN A 203 -1.25 -11.71 -0.87
CA ASN A 203 -0.93 -10.33 -0.56
C ASN A 203 -1.88 -9.68 0.45
N LEU A 204 -2.96 -10.33 0.86
CA LEU A 204 -4.01 -9.70 1.70
C LEU A 204 -4.46 -10.58 2.85
N THR A 205 -4.51 -9.99 4.03
CA THR A 205 -4.93 -10.61 5.28
C THR A 205 -5.90 -9.70 6.01
N LEU A 206 -6.96 -10.29 6.55
CA LEU A 206 -7.84 -9.63 7.52
C LEU A 206 -7.30 -9.85 8.93
N ILE A 207 -7.16 -8.78 9.69
CA ILE A 207 -6.70 -8.79 11.09
C ILE A 207 -7.89 -8.44 11.97
N ASN A 208 -8.21 -9.27 12.95
CA ASN A 208 -9.31 -8.99 13.87
C ASN A 208 -8.98 -7.81 14.78
N SER A 209 -9.96 -6.97 15.09
CA SER A 209 -9.79 -5.82 16.00
C SER A 209 -11.08 -5.48 16.74
N VAL A 210 -10.99 -4.59 17.73
CA VAL A 210 -12.18 -4.02 18.41
C VAL A 210 -13.11 -3.24 17.47
N PHE A 211 -12.63 -2.80 16.30
CA PHE A 211 -13.39 -2.01 15.32
C PHE A 211 -13.95 -2.84 14.15
N GLY A 212 -13.67 -4.14 14.11
CA GLY A 212 -13.95 -5.02 12.96
C GLY A 212 -12.65 -5.53 12.32
N PHE A 213 -12.76 -6.21 11.18
CA PHE A 213 -11.58 -6.71 10.48
C PHE A 213 -10.85 -5.58 9.75
N ILE A 214 -9.57 -5.41 10.04
CA ILE A 214 -8.66 -4.50 9.36
C ILE A 214 -8.07 -5.24 8.17
N VAL A 215 -8.09 -4.61 7.00
CA VAL A 215 -7.41 -5.16 5.82
C VAL A 215 -5.94 -4.78 5.88
N SER A 216 -5.08 -5.78 5.81
CA SER A 216 -3.63 -5.63 5.82
C SER A 216 -2.98 -6.37 4.66
N GLY A 217 -1.90 -5.80 4.14
CA GLY A 217 -1.13 -6.37 3.05
C GLY A 217 -1.08 -5.46 1.83
N SER A 218 -0.60 -6.01 0.73
CA SER A 218 -0.19 -5.27 -0.45
C SER A 218 -1.17 -5.36 -1.60
N ILE A 219 -1.23 -4.27 -2.37
CA ILE A 219 -1.91 -4.27 -3.65
C ILE A 219 -0.99 -3.62 -4.68
N ASN A 220 -0.81 -4.30 -5.81
CA ASN A 220 -0.05 -3.76 -6.93
C ASN A 220 -0.80 -2.55 -7.49
N THR A 221 -0.26 -1.36 -7.26
CA THR A 221 -0.75 -0.12 -7.85
C THR A 221 0.24 0.35 -8.90
N THR A 222 -0.26 0.83 -10.06
CA THR A 222 0.56 1.36 -11.16
C THR A 222 1.07 2.78 -10.91
N ASN A 223 0.92 3.30 -9.69
CA ASN A 223 1.22 4.69 -9.35
C ASN A 223 2.38 4.81 -8.35
N HIS A 224 3.29 5.73 -8.64
CA HIS A 224 4.57 5.90 -7.92
C HIS A 224 4.48 6.72 -6.62
N LYS A 225 3.28 7.03 -6.10
CA LYS A 225 3.12 7.79 -4.86
C LYS A 225 2.97 6.85 -3.65
N ILE A 226 4.01 6.80 -2.82
CA ILE A 226 4.01 6.11 -1.53
C ILE A 226 3.52 7.06 -0.45
N SER A 227 2.42 6.71 0.20
CA SER A 227 2.05 7.27 1.51
C SER A 227 2.67 6.39 2.59
N PHE A 228 3.81 6.83 3.15
CA PHE A 228 4.66 6.02 4.03
C PHE A 228 4.14 5.95 5.47
N LEU A 229 4.04 4.73 6.01
CA LEU A 229 4.23 4.38 7.43
C LEU A 229 4.83 2.96 7.47
N ILE A 230 6.13 2.86 7.21
CA ILE A 230 6.91 1.63 7.42
C ILE A 230 8.22 2.05 8.08
N SER A 231 8.53 1.42 9.22
CA SER A 231 9.88 1.33 9.77
C SER A 231 10.60 0.20 9.05
N GLU A 232 11.74 0.50 8.44
CA GLU A 232 12.73 -0.50 8.09
C GLU A 232 14.09 0.01 8.57
N SER A 233 14.70 -0.71 9.50
CA SER A 233 16.15 -0.72 9.64
C SER A 233 16.60 -2.18 9.53
N GLU A 234 17.05 -2.58 8.34
CA GLU A 234 18.05 -3.64 8.26
C GLU A 234 19.36 -3.07 8.80
N SER A 235 19.66 -3.33 10.07
CA SER A 235 21.05 -3.37 10.51
C SER A 235 21.58 -4.76 10.19
N ILE A 236 22.13 -4.92 8.98
CA ILE A 236 23.08 -5.98 8.69
C ILE A 236 24.33 -5.70 9.52
N TYR A 237 24.73 -6.68 10.32
CA TYR A 237 25.95 -6.73 11.12
C TYR A 237 27.17 -6.05 10.46
N ARG A 238 27.90 -5.25 11.24
CA ARG A 238 29.36 -5.32 11.35
C ARG A 238 29.79 -5.13 12.80
#